data_AF-A0A951C437-F1
#
_entry.id   AF-A0A951C437-F1
#
_cell.length_a   1.000
_cell.length_b   1.000
_cell.length_c   1.000
_cell.angle_alpha   90.00
_cell.angle_beta   90.00
_cell.angle_gamma   90.00
#
_symmetry.space_group_name_H-M   'P 1'
#
loop_
_entity.id
_entity.type
_entity.pdbx_description
1 polymer ?
#
loop_
_entity_poly.entity_id
_entity_poly.type
_entity_poly.pdbx_seq_one_letter_code
_entity_poly.pdbx_strand_id
1 'polypeptide(L)'
;MNRSTLARRYAPLALALAVQLLIIVAAPSTAGRGGTALAAGDGTTGVVGGGGGTSAAGGSGTDLTAGGTGTASGGATGVAGGSGTSGVAGGRGSAALPPGASTSGDTSHCKNGRQYDPAIAWWAPPCVPGTPGGSFANNGGATYQGVTKDTITILDYVTDYGAEVNAILQAEGTLVTYSQAQNFDKAMEAFINKYYVLYGRKVHIVTYQGQCQSVPPAYSCLIPEMDKIVDSYHPYMVFWNTTLCSACYAELARKKTIGVGGDGFSDEFSNANAPYFYSTGESSTRVETAFAQWWCNQMSSVNVPARKVKYAETGNPAQNFNGQARRLGVISTNDPDNEDTVKKILDPALQKYCGDHIWHTYFYDQNINTAAQQVQAGISAMDTPQNPATTVLCLCDAVAPAFLFEGEQQNNYYPENVIASDQNMDYDTTGQSYEDSGGQPSLGCPTPAKGCEYDLAFGLSTEGPHEPQANNEGLRVFKAGGGTDLQGITAVEATALARHYSMMANLIENTGPNLTPQNMQAQAPKMGTVGGGATGLPLLGFLPNDWQWTQDTRIVYWDKHRASSYNGKPGTYVQIQGNRFNLGQYPVLPDGPVIPGGRTP
;
A
#
# COMPACT_ATOMS: atom_id res chain seq x y z
N MET A 1 20.65 45.92 9.78
CA MET A 1 19.64 44.84 9.63
C MET A 1 18.55 45.03 10.66
N ASN A 2 17.29 45.07 10.25
CA ASN A 2 16.17 45.41 11.12
C ASN A 2 15.78 44.19 11.98
N ARG A 3 15.60 44.35 13.29
CA ARG A 3 15.29 43.22 14.20
C ARG A 3 13.96 42.54 13.87
N SER A 4 13.06 43.26 13.20
CA SER A 4 11.77 42.74 12.71
C SER A 4 11.89 41.73 11.56
N THR A 5 12.94 41.82 10.73
CA THR A 5 13.16 40.87 9.62
C THR A 5 13.82 39.57 10.08
N LEU A 6 14.58 39.58 11.18
CA LEU A 6 15.08 38.34 11.80
C LEU A 6 13.95 37.57 12.49
N ALA A 7 13.11 38.25 13.28
CA ALA A 7 11.99 37.60 13.96
C ALA A 7 10.99 36.95 13.00
N ARG A 8 10.70 37.57 11.85
CA ARG A 8 9.85 36.97 10.81
C ARG A 8 10.47 35.79 10.08
N ARG A 9 11.80 35.76 9.92
CA ARG A 9 12.50 34.64 9.25
C ARG A 9 12.63 33.41 10.16
N TYR A 10 12.79 33.61 11.46
CA TYR A 10 13.00 32.51 12.41
C TYR A 10 11.77 32.15 13.24
N ALA A 11 10.66 32.90 13.13
CA ALA A 11 9.40 32.55 13.81
C ALA A 11 8.86 31.14 13.43
N PRO A 12 8.92 30.68 12.16
CA PRO A 12 8.50 29.31 11.83
C PRO A 12 9.41 28.25 12.48
N LEU A 13 10.73 28.49 12.52
CA LEU A 13 11.69 27.61 13.20
C LEU A 13 11.44 27.57 14.71
N ALA A 14 11.11 28.71 15.32
CA ALA A 14 10.75 28.80 16.72
C ALA A 14 9.40 28.13 17.02
N LEU A 15 8.46 28.15 16.08
CA LEU A 15 7.16 27.48 16.19
C LEU A 15 7.34 25.96 16.08
N ALA A 16 8.15 25.48 15.12
CA ALA A 16 8.50 24.07 14.99
C ALA A 16 9.21 23.55 16.26
N LEU A 17 10.18 24.32 16.79
CA LEU A 17 10.82 24.01 18.06
C LEU A 17 9.83 24.03 19.23
N ALA A 18 8.84 24.92 19.23
CA ALA A 18 7.82 25.00 20.26
C ALA A 18 6.84 23.82 20.20
N VAL A 19 6.41 23.40 19.01
CA VAL A 19 5.59 22.19 18.80
C VAL A 19 6.37 20.95 19.22
N GLN A 20 7.65 20.85 18.87
CA GLN A 20 8.50 19.74 19.26
C GLN A 20 8.76 19.72 20.78
N LEU A 21 8.93 20.87 21.42
CA LEU A 21 8.96 21.00 22.88
C LEU A 21 7.62 20.62 23.51
N LEU A 22 6.49 20.95 22.89
CA LEU A 22 5.16 20.60 23.38
C LEU A 22 4.93 19.09 23.31
N ILE A 23 5.44 18.42 22.27
CA ILE A 23 5.46 16.96 22.14
C ILE A 23 6.34 16.34 23.24
N ILE A 24 7.55 16.86 23.47
CA ILE A 24 8.47 16.37 24.52
C ILE A 24 7.87 16.53 25.92
N VAL A 25 7.12 17.61 26.18
CA VAL A 25 6.49 17.88 27.48
C VAL A 25 5.21 17.08 27.68
N ALA A 26 4.41 16.89 26.63
CA ALA A 26 3.15 16.14 26.67
C ALA A 26 3.36 14.62 26.70
N ALA A 27 4.49 14.13 26.20
CA ALA A 27 4.87 12.71 26.21
C ALA A 27 6.30 12.53 26.79
N PRO A 28 6.49 12.69 28.12
CA PRO A 28 7.80 12.54 28.72
C PRO A 28 8.31 11.11 28.53
N SER A 29 9.44 10.96 27.84
CA SER A 29 10.08 9.65 27.64
C SER A 29 10.52 9.07 28.98
N THR A 30 9.98 7.89 29.34
CA THR A 30 10.53 7.08 30.43
C THR A 30 11.67 6.22 29.90
N ALA A 31 12.72 6.86 29.39
CA ALA A 31 13.99 6.18 29.14
C ALA A 31 14.70 6.03 30.49
N GLY A 32 14.87 4.79 30.95
CA GLY A 32 15.56 4.47 32.20
C GLY A 32 16.97 5.09 32.23
N ARG A 33 17.29 5.77 33.33
CA ARG A 33 18.61 6.36 33.61
C ARG A 33 19.69 5.27 33.67
N GLY A 34 20.35 5.01 32.55
CA GLY A 34 21.67 4.39 32.48
C GLY A 34 22.72 5.47 32.33
N GLY A 35 23.39 5.84 33.43
CA GLY A 35 24.42 6.87 33.42
C GLY A 35 25.77 6.34 32.93
N THR A 36 26.37 7.03 31.97
CA THR A 36 27.83 7.04 31.76
C THR A 36 28.24 8.40 31.24
N ALA A 37 29.00 9.11 32.07
CA ALA A 37 29.57 10.42 31.78
C ALA A 37 30.63 10.34 30.67
N LEU A 38 30.57 11.25 29.71
CA LEU A 38 31.65 11.50 28.75
C LEU A 38 32.35 12.82 29.11
N ALA A 39 33.63 12.70 29.42
CA ALA A 39 34.54 13.79 29.71
C ALA A 39 34.98 14.50 28.41
N ALA A 40 35.23 15.80 28.56
CA ALA A 40 35.71 16.70 27.53
C ALA A 40 37.13 16.35 27.02
N GLY A 41 37.36 16.58 25.73
CA GLY A 41 38.68 16.52 25.10
C GLY A 41 38.71 17.42 23.86
N ASP A 42 39.44 18.52 23.99
CA ASP A 42 39.66 19.60 23.03
C ASP A 42 40.81 19.27 22.04
N GLY A 43 40.79 19.89 20.86
CA GLY A 43 42.01 20.28 20.15
C GLY A 43 42.51 19.47 18.95
N THR A 44 42.48 20.13 17.79
CA THR A 44 43.57 20.30 16.79
C THR A 44 43.54 19.60 15.42
N THR A 45 43.67 20.49 14.43
CA THR A 45 44.03 20.49 13.01
C THR A 45 44.99 19.43 12.45
N GLY A 46 44.76 19.03 11.19
CA GLY A 46 45.78 18.45 10.30
C GLY A 46 45.29 18.22 8.86
N VAL A 47 45.97 18.82 7.89
CA VAL A 47 45.72 18.75 6.43
C VAL A 47 46.65 17.69 5.78
N VAL A 48 46.29 17.28 4.55
CA VAL A 48 47.13 16.78 3.44
C VAL A 48 47.18 15.26 3.21
N GLY A 49 46.82 14.85 1.97
CA GLY A 49 47.74 14.04 1.16
C GLY A 49 47.18 12.74 0.58
N GLY A 50 47.06 12.68 -0.75
CA GLY A 50 46.64 11.49 -1.49
C GLY A 50 47.70 10.39 -1.59
N GLY A 51 47.31 9.27 -2.19
CA GLY A 51 48.21 8.17 -2.54
C GLY A 51 47.44 6.95 -3.03
N GLY A 52 47.54 6.67 -4.34
CA GLY A 52 46.93 5.51 -4.98
C GLY A 52 47.63 4.20 -4.67
N GLY A 53 47.00 3.09 -5.06
CA GLY A 53 47.58 1.75 -4.97
C GLY A 53 46.73 0.71 -5.69
N THR A 54 47.08 0.43 -6.94
CA THR A 54 46.72 -0.75 -7.73
C THR A 54 47.20 -2.03 -7.06
N SER A 55 46.44 -3.12 -7.16
CA SER A 55 46.98 -4.48 -7.18
C SER A 55 46.04 -5.43 -7.92
N ALA A 56 46.61 -6.12 -8.90
CA ALA A 56 45.99 -7.16 -9.69
C ALA A 56 46.73 -8.50 -9.48
N ALA A 57 45.96 -9.57 -9.64
CA ALA A 57 46.30 -10.87 -10.26
C ALA A 57 47.00 -12.00 -9.47
N GLY A 58 46.42 -13.19 -9.68
CA GLY A 58 46.99 -14.54 -9.49
C GLY A 58 46.06 -15.40 -8.62
N GLY A 59 45.30 -16.41 -9.06
CA GLY A 59 45.28 -17.19 -10.30
C GLY A 59 45.55 -18.68 -9.98
N SER A 60 44.59 -19.58 -10.25
CA SER A 60 44.63 -21.05 -10.48
C SER A 60 43.20 -21.58 -10.32
N GLY A 61 42.48 -22.26 -11.23
CA GLY A 61 42.80 -22.96 -12.47
C GLY A 61 42.43 -24.44 -12.33
N THR A 62 41.35 -24.92 -12.98
CA THR A 62 41.31 -26.14 -13.83
C THR A 62 39.94 -26.37 -14.47
N ASP A 63 40.02 -26.79 -15.73
CA ASP A 63 39.00 -27.01 -16.77
C ASP A 63 38.03 -28.17 -16.53
N LEU A 64 36.85 -28.09 -17.18
CA LEU A 64 36.29 -29.19 -17.96
C LEU A 64 35.54 -28.67 -19.21
N THR A 65 35.76 -29.39 -20.30
CA THR A 65 35.57 -29.07 -21.71
C THR A 65 34.15 -29.22 -22.27
N ALA A 66 33.92 -28.52 -23.39
CA ALA A 66 32.70 -28.40 -24.18
C ALA A 66 32.43 -29.55 -25.18
N GLY A 67 31.21 -29.58 -25.71
CA GLY A 67 30.92 -30.11 -27.05
C GLY A 67 29.42 -30.30 -27.34
N GLY A 68 28.88 -29.60 -28.36
CA GLY A 68 27.63 -30.00 -29.02
C GLY A 68 26.75 -28.90 -29.61
N THR A 69 27.05 -28.50 -30.85
CA THR A 69 26.27 -27.59 -31.72
C THR A 69 24.95 -28.18 -32.21
N GLY A 70 23.92 -27.34 -32.38
CA GLY A 70 22.70 -27.69 -33.12
C GLY A 70 21.83 -26.46 -33.45
N THR A 71 22.00 -25.92 -34.65
CA THR A 71 21.19 -24.85 -35.26
C THR A 71 19.86 -25.43 -35.77
N ALA A 72 18.72 -24.79 -35.46
CA ALA A 72 17.51 -24.88 -36.28
C ALA A 72 16.61 -23.65 -36.10
N SER A 73 16.32 -23.03 -37.24
CA SER A 73 15.39 -21.94 -37.54
C SER A 73 13.92 -22.31 -37.38
N GLY A 74 13.04 -21.35 -37.05
CA GLY A 74 11.60 -21.53 -37.24
C GLY A 74 10.68 -20.45 -36.68
N GLY A 75 10.48 -19.37 -37.46
CA GLY A 75 9.18 -18.71 -37.70
C GLY A 75 8.35 -18.21 -36.51
N ALA A 76 8.55 -16.94 -36.14
CA ALA A 76 7.49 -16.15 -35.52
C ALA A 76 6.40 -15.84 -36.57
N THR A 77 5.20 -16.37 -36.36
CA THR A 77 3.99 -15.90 -37.05
C THR A 77 3.18 -15.07 -36.07
N GLY A 78 2.96 -13.81 -36.44
CA GLY A 78 2.17 -12.87 -35.68
C GLY A 78 0.69 -13.26 -35.67
N VAL A 79 0.01 -12.91 -34.59
CA VAL A 79 -1.44 -12.85 -34.56
C VAL A 79 -1.84 -11.38 -34.48
N ALA A 80 -2.36 -10.92 -35.62
CA ALA A 80 -2.95 -9.62 -35.82
C ALA A 80 -4.21 -9.45 -34.97
N GLY A 81 -4.50 -8.18 -34.65
CA GLY A 81 -5.65 -7.74 -33.87
C GLY A 81 -6.98 -8.26 -34.42
N GLY A 82 -7.85 -8.64 -33.48
CA GLY A 82 -9.26 -8.82 -33.69
C GLY A 82 -10.03 -7.94 -32.72
N SER A 83 -10.60 -6.86 -33.25
CA SER A 83 -11.65 -6.08 -32.61
C SER A 83 -12.81 -7.00 -32.22
N GLY A 84 -12.98 -7.23 -30.92
CA GLY A 84 -14.11 -7.97 -30.36
C GLY A 84 -14.86 -7.09 -29.38
N THR A 85 -15.99 -6.54 -29.81
CA THR A 85 -17.01 -5.95 -28.95
C THR A 85 -17.50 -7.01 -27.95
N SER A 86 -17.03 -6.95 -26.70
CA SER A 86 -17.57 -7.76 -25.61
C SER A 86 -18.78 -7.05 -25.01
N GLY A 87 -19.96 -7.53 -25.42
CA GLY A 87 -21.21 -7.27 -24.74
C GLY A 87 -21.14 -7.77 -23.29
N VAL A 88 -21.58 -6.92 -22.38
CA VAL A 88 -21.74 -7.16 -20.96
C VAL A 88 -22.83 -8.22 -20.76
N ALA A 89 -22.44 -9.38 -20.23
CA ALA A 89 -23.36 -10.32 -19.61
C ALA A 89 -22.77 -10.73 -18.27
N GLY A 90 -23.42 -10.33 -17.18
CA GLY A 90 -23.17 -10.83 -15.84
C GLY A 90 -23.43 -12.33 -15.80
N GLY A 91 -22.40 -13.11 -16.10
CA GLY A 91 -22.41 -14.56 -15.98
C GLY A 91 -21.99 -14.95 -14.57
N ARG A 92 -22.89 -15.62 -13.84
CA ARG A 92 -22.56 -16.42 -12.66
C ARG A 92 -21.55 -17.50 -13.08
N GLY A 93 -20.26 -17.18 -13.04
CA GLY A 93 -19.21 -18.18 -13.09
C GLY A 93 -19.22 -18.91 -11.76
N SER A 94 -19.68 -20.16 -11.74
CA SER A 94 -19.46 -21.04 -10.60
C SER A 94 -17.96 -21.18 -10.42
N ALA A 95 -17.40 -20.60 -9.34
CA ALA A 95 -16.03 -20.85 -8.94
C ALA A 95 -15.81 -22.37 -8.84
N ALA A 96 -14.69 -22.85 -9.38
CA ALA A 96 -14.37 -24.27 -9.31
C ALA A 96 -14.11 -24.62 -7.84
N LEU A 97 -14.87 -25.58 -7.31
CA LEU A 97 -14.74 -25.98 -5.90
C LEU A 97 -13.33 -26.51 -5.59
N PRO A 98 -12.87 -26.36 -4.34
CA PRO A 98 -11.60 -26.90 -3.89
C PRO A 98 -11.48 -28.40 -4.19
N PRO A 99 -10.33 -28.91 -4.66
CA PRO A 99 -10.05 -30.34 -4.75
C PRO A 99 -10.25 -31.02 -3.38
N GLY A 100 -11.18 -31.97 -3.32
CA GLY A 100 -11.57 -32.66 -2.10
C GLY A 100 -12.83 -32.09 -1.41
N ALA A 101 -13.32 -30.92 -1.82
CA ALA A 101 -14.67 -30.47 -1.50
C ALA A 101 -15.66 -31.14 -2.46
N SER A 102 -16.64 -31.85 -1.92
CA SER A 102 -17.68 -32.48 -2.72
C SER A 102 -18.54 -31.41 -3.41
N THR A 103 -18.81 -31.57 -4.71
CA THR A 103 -19.81 -30.76 -5.44
C THR A 103 -21.24 -30.99 -4.94
N SER A 104 -21.44 -32.06 -4.17
CA SER A 104 -22.66 -32.36 -3.44
C SER A 104 -22.41 -32.18 -1.95
N GLY A 105 -23.16 -31.30 -1.30
CA GLY A 105 -23.08 -31.08 0.14
C GLY A 105 -24.07 -30.05 0.63
N ASP A 106 -24.17 -29.92 1.95
CA ASP A 106 -25.07 -28.96 2.58
C ASP A 106 -24.67 -27.52 2.22
N THR A 107 -25.62 -26.76 1.67
CA THR A 107 -25.46 -25.34 1.32
C THR A 107 -26.55 -24.50 2.01
N SER A 108 -27.20 -25.04 3.04
CA SER A 108 -28.28 -24.37 3.78
C SER A 108 -27.85 -23.09 4.50
N HIS A 109 -26.55 -22.97 4.81
CA HIS A 109 -25.97 -21.77 5.41
C HIS A 109 -25.76 -20.64 4.38
N CYS A 110 -25.65 -20.96 3.08
CA CYS A 110 -25.38 -20.00 2.03
C CYS A 110 -26.47 -18.93 1.93
N LYS A 111 -26.07 -17.69 1.65
CA LYS A 111 -26.98 -16.57 1.37
C LYS A 111 -26.76 -16.10 -0.06
N ASN A 112 -27.76 -16.28 -0.92
CA ASN A 112 -27.69 -15.90 -2.34
C ASN A 112 -26.47 -16.48 -3.08
N GLY A 113 -26.08 -17.72 -2.75
CA GLY A 113 -24.90 -18.39 -3.31
C GLY A 113 -23.56 -17.91 -2.75
N ARG A 114 -23.57 -17.13 -1.66
CA ARG A 114 -22.38 -16.65 -0.94
C ARG A 114 -22.30 -17.24 0.45
N GLN A 115 -21.09 -17.27 1.00
CA GLN A 115 -20.78 -17.89 2.31
C GLN A 115 -21.49 -17.19 3.48
N TYR A 116 -21.75 -15.89 3.34
CA TYR A 116 -22.57 -15.10 4.24
C TYR A 116 -23.35 -14.03 3.47
N ASP A 117 -24.24 -13.31 4.15
CA ASP A 117 -25.05 -12.26 3.53
C ASP A 117 -24.17 -11.16 2.93
N PRO A 118 -24.21 -10.90 1.61
CA PRO A 118 -23.42 -9.84 0.98
C PRO A 118 -23.73 -8.43 1.49
N ALA A 119 -24.82 -8.23 2.25
CA ALA A 119 -25.08 -6.99 2.96
C ALA A 119 -24.14 -6.76 4.16
N ILE A 120 -23.47 -7.80 4.66
CA ILE A 120 -22.40 -7.66 5.67
C ILE A 120 -21.17 -7.08 4.98
N ALA A 121 -20.69 -7.75 3.94
CA ALA A 121 -19.62 -7.29 3.07
C ALA A 121 -19.85 -7.83 1.64
N TRP A 122 -19.73 -6.97 0.64
CA TRP A 122 -20.07 -7.31 -0.74
C TRP A 122 -19.10 -8.36 -1.34
N TRP A 123 -17.88 -8.44 -0.80
CA TRP A 123 -16.86 -9.44 -1.15
C TRP A 123 -17.05 -10.80 -0.47
N ALA A 124 -18.25 -11.10 0.04
CA ALA A 124 -18.60 -12.44 0.51
C ALA A 124 -18.19 -13.49 -0.55
N PRO A 125 -17.36 -14.49 -0.19
CA PRO A 125 -16.84 -15.44 -1.17
C PRO A 125 -17.98 -16.31 -1.75
N PRO A 126 -17.76 -16.93 -2.92
CA PRO A 126 -18.65 -17.98 -3.41
C PRO A 126 -18.88 -19.03 -2.31
N CYS A 127 -20.12 -19.48 -2.14
CA CYS A 127 -20.41 -20.44 -1.09
C CYS A 127 -19.81 -21.81 -1.40
N VAL A 128 -19.24 -22.47 -0.40
CA VAL A 128 -18.77 -23.85 -0.52
C VAL A 128 -19.69 -24.83 0.21
N PRO A 129 -19.88 -26.06 -0.29
CA PRO A 129 -20.65 -27.07 0.44
C PRO A 129 -19.99 -27.45 1.77
N GLY A 130 -20.79 -27.55 2.83
CA GLY A 130 -20.36 -27.90 4.18
C GLY A 130 -21.19 -27.20 5.26
N THR A 131 -20.73 -27.33 6.50
CA THR A 131 -21.35 -26.65 7.65
C THR A 131 -20.28 -25.82 8.34
N PRO A 132 -20.40 -24.47 8.38
CA PRO A 132 -19.51 -23.63 9.16
C PRO A 132 -19.43 -24.09 10.62
N GLY A 133 -18.22 -24.22 11.15
CA GLY A 133 -17.97 -24.77 12.49
C GLY A 133 -18.42 -26.22 12.72
N GLY A 134 -18.88 -26.93 11.69
CA GLY A 134 -19.34 -28.31 11.75
C GLY A 134 -18.21 -29.32 11.70
N SER A 135 -18.49 -30.56 12.15
CA SER A 135 -17.53 -31.68 12.08
C SER A 135 -17.28 -32.11 10.63
N PHE A 136 -16.05 -32.56 10.34
CA PHE A 136 -15.69 -33.12 9.04
C PHE A 136 -15.01 -34.48 9.25
N ALA A 137 -15.45 -35.51 8.52
CA ALA A 137 -15.11 -36.90 8.83
C ALA A 137 -13.60 -37.21 8.71
N ASN A 138 -12.92 -36.59 7.76
CA ASN A 138 -11.46 -36.68 7.63
C ASN A 138 -10.91 -35.38 7.03
N ASN A 139 -10.31 -34.55 7.87
CA ASN A 139 -9.70 -33.30 7.45
C ASN A 139 -8.18 -33.42 7.24
N GLY A 140 -7.60 -34.61 7.29
CA GLY A 140 -6.15 -34.82 7.15
C GLY A 140 -5.33 -34.54 8.41
N GLY A 141 -5.94 -34.09 9.52
CA GLY A 141 -5.23 -33.88 10.79
C GLY A 141 -4.26 -32.70 10.75
N ALA A 142 -3.03 -32.89 11.23
CA ALA A 142 -1.99 -31.86 11.20
C ALA A 142 -1.32 -31.83 9.82
N THR A 143 -1.82 -30.97 8.92
CA THR A 143 -1.37 -30.90 7.53
C THR A 143 -0.17 -29.97 7.34
N TYR A 144 0.04 -29.03 8.26
CA TYR A 144 1.14 -28.07 8.24
C TYR A 144 1.40 -27.48 9.63
N GLN A 145 2.46 -26.67 9.80
CA GLN A 145 2.63 -25.89 11.03
C GLN A 145 1.40 -25.00 11.28
N GLY A 146 1.02 -24.87 12.55
CA GLY A 146 -0.17 -24.12 12.96
C GLY A 146 -1.49 -24.77 12.61
N VAL A 147 -1.49 -25.92 11.92
CA VAL A 147 -2.71 -26.67 11.61
C VAL A 147 -2.73 -27.95 12.41
N THR A 148 -3.78 -28.15 13.18
CA THR A 148 -4.07 -29.41 13.87
C THR A 148 -5.36 -30.02 13.31
N LYS A 149 -5.82 -31.13 13.90
CA LYS A 149 -7.13 -31.68 13.56
C LYS A 149 -8.29 -30.73 13.93
N ASP A 150 -8.10 -29.81 14.87
CA ASP A 150 -9.17 -28.97 15.43
C ASP A 150 -8.92 -27.47 15.23
N THR A 151 -7.69 -27.04 14.96
CA THR A 151 -7.30 -25.62 15.01
C THR A 151 -6.43 -25.22 13.83
N ILE A 152 -6.56 -23.95 13.43
CA ILE A 152 -5.69 -23.24 12.49
C ILE A 152 -5.22 -21.97 13.21
N THR A 153 -3.93 -21.86 13.52
CA THR A 153 -3.36 -20.72 14.23
C THR A 153 -2.99 -19.61 13.25
N ILE A 154 -3.55 -18.41 13.46
CA ILE A 154 -3.12 -17.17 12.81
C ILE A 154 -2.49 -16.29 13.89
N LEU A 155 -1.34 -15.69 13.61
CA LEU A 155 -0.73 -14.71 14.50
C LEU A 155 -0.88 -13.33 13.87
N ASP A 156 -1.50 -12.39 14.58
CA ASP A 156 -1.55 -10.97 14.22
C ASP A 156 -0.39 -10.25 14.90
N TYR A 157 0.56 -9.73 14.11
CA TYR A 157 1.68 -8.94 14.59
C TYR A 157 1.29 -7.46 14.56
N VAL A 158 1.14 -6.87 15.75
CA VAL A 158 0.82 -5.46 15.92
C VAL A 158 2.11 -4.64 15.98
N THR A 159 2.28 -3.75 15.01
CA THR A 159 3.47 -2.93 14.80
C THR A 159 3.76 -1.99 15.97
N ASP A 160 5.04 -1.84 16.32
CA ASP A 160 5.53 -0.67 17.06
C ASP A 160 6.14 0.34 16.07
N TYR A 161 5.39 1.40 15.74
CA TYR A 161 5.88 2.45 14.84
C TYR A 161 6.75 3.51 15.54
N GLY A 162 6.78 3.55 16.88
CA GLY A 162 7.30 4.70 17.62
C GLY A 162 6.29 5.83 17.81
N ALA A 163 6.53 6.70 18.78
CA ALA A 163 5.56 7.67 19.28
C ALA A 163 5.19 8.74 18.22
N GLU A 164 6.17 9.21 17.46
CA GLU A 164 6.00 10.25 16.44
C GLU A 164 5.09 9.78 15.31
N VAL A 165 5.35 8.57 14.79
CA VAL A 165 4.54 7.98 13.70
C VAL A 165 3.15 7.61 14.21
N ASN A 166 3.05 7.08 15.44
CA ASN A 166 1.75 6.83 16.07
C ASN A 166 0.87 8.08 16.12
N ALA A 167 1.44 9.26 16.41
CA ALA A 167 0.67 10.50 16.46
C ALA A 167 0.11 10.89 15.08
N ILE A 168 0.87 10.66 14.00
CA ILE A 168 0.45 10.93 12.62
C ILE A 168 -0.66 9.96 12.20
N LEU A 169 -0.42 8.65 12.36
CA LEU A 169 -1.40 7.62 12.02
C LEU A 169 -2.70 7.77 12.85
N GLN A 170 -2.60 8.25 14.10
CA GLN A 170 -3.76 8.54 14.92
C GLN A 170 -4.58 9.72 14.37
N ALA A 171 -3.93 10.73 13.81
CA ALA A 171 -4.59 11.88 13.18
C ALA A 171 -5.26 11.49 11.85
N GLU A 172 -4.65 10.59 11.09
CA GLU A 172 -5.18 10.01 9.84
C GLU A 172 -6.29 8.97 10.10
N GLY A 173 -6.37 8.44 11.33
CA GLY A 173 -7.35 7.45 11.73
C GLY A 173 -6.99 6.01 11.34
N THR A 174 -5.70 5.75 11.11
CA THR A 174 -5.14 4.47 10.65
C THR A 174 -4.33 3.75 11.74
N LEU A 175 -4.07 4.40 12.90
CA LEU A 175 -3.39 3.75 14.01
C LEU A 175 -4.26 2.64 14.65
N VAL A 176 -3.67 1.46 14.80
CA VAL A 176 -4.23 0.34 15.56
C VAL A 176 -3.26 -0.03 16.69
N THR A 177 -3.72 0.12 17.93
CA THR A 177 -2.97 -0.28 19.13
C THR A 177 -3.16 -1.76 19.44
N TYR A 178 -2.27 -2.34 20.25
CA TYR A 178 -2.36 -3.75 20.65
C TYR A 178 -3.69 -4.13 21.30
N SER A 179 -4.23 -3.32 22.21
CA SER A 179 -5.52 -3.60 22.86
C SER A 179 -6.70 -3.53 21.89
N GLN A 180 -6.63 -2.61 20.92
CA GLN A 180 -7.62 -2.46 19.87
C GLN A 180 -7.60 -3.69 18.94
N ALA A 181 -6.41 -4.13 18.52
CA ALA A 181 -6.21 -5.34 17.74
C ALA A 181 -6.76 -6.58 18.47
N GLN A 182 -6.44 -6.78 19.75
CA GLN A 182 -6.98 -7.90 20.54
C GLN A 182 -8.52 -7.96 20.54
N ASN A 183 -9.17 -6.80 20.67
CA ASN A 183 -10.63 -6.71 20.63
C ASN A 183 -11.17 -7.03 19.24
N PHE A 184 -10.52 -6.51 18.20
CA PHE A 184 -10.90 -6.74 16.81
C PHE A 184 -10.71 -8.21 16.41
N ASP A 185 -9.55 -8.78 16.70
CA ASP A 185 -9.17 -10.17 16.44
C ASP A 185 -10.16 -11.15 17.04
N LYS A 186 -10.62 -10.90 18.28
CA LYS A 186 -11.64 -11.74 18.90
C LYS A 186 -12.94 -11.77 18.10
N ALA A 187 -13.36 -10.62 17.55
CA ALA A 187 -14.54 -10.55 16.69
C ALA A 187 -14.29 -11.20 15.33
N MET A 188 -13.09 -11.06 14.76
CA MET A 188 -12.72 -11.71 13.50
C MET A 188 -12.63 -13.23 13.63
N GLU A 189 -12.05 -13.74 14.72
CA GLU A 189 -12.01 -15.17 15.04
C GLU A 189 -13.43 -15.74 15.11
N ALA A 190 -14.33 -15.05 15.82
CA ALA A 190 -15.72 -15.44 15.94
C ALA A 190 -16.48 -15.34 14.60
N PHE A 191 -16.23 -14.29 13.81
CA PHE A 191 -16.80 -14.13 12.47
C PHE A 191 -16.39 -15.27 11.55
N ILE A 192 -15.09 -15.54 11.44
CA ILE A 192 -14.55 -16.60 10.57
C ILE A 192 -15.11 -17.96 10.98
N ASN A 193 -15.04 -18.30 12.26
CA ASN A 193 -15.53 -19.58 12.79
C ASN A 193 -17.05 -19.78 12.64
N LYS A 194 -17.81 -18.68 12.53
CA LYS A 194 -19.27 -18.71 12.35
C LYS A 194 -19.69 -18.84 10.89
N TYR A 195 -18.96 -18.19 9.98
CA TYR A 195 -19.41 -18.06 8.60
C TYR A 195 -18.69 -18.98 7.62
N TYR A 196 -17.46 -19.42 7.89
CA TYR A 196 -16.65 -20.19 6.94
C TYR A 196 -16.65 -21.70 7.20
N VAL A 197 -16.57 -22.49 6.13
CA VAL A 197 -16.38 -23.94 6.18
C VAL A 197 -14.90 -24.26 6.34
N LEU A 198 -14.49 -24.52 7.59
CA LEU A 198 -13.10 -24.79 7.96
C LEU A 198 -12.78 -26.30 8.10
N TYR A 199 -13.59 -27.15 7.46
CA TYR A 199 -13.38 -28.61 7.42
C TYR A 199 -13.12 -29.25 8.80
N GLY A 200 -13.99 -28.97 9.78
CA GLY A 200 -13.86 -29.53 11.12
C GLY A 200 -12.87 -28.80 12.04
N ARG A 201 -12.23 -27.73 11.56
CA ARG A 201 -11.32 -26.90 12.37
C ARG A 201 -11.98 -25.60 12.80
N LYS A 202 -11.29 -24.89 13.68
CA LYS A 202 -11.54 -23.49 14.02
C LYS A 202 -10.27 -22.67 13.84
N VAL A 203 -10.41 -21.44 13.36
CA VAL A 203 -9.33 -20.46 13.45
C VAL A 203 -9.15 -20.06 14.91
N HIS A 204 -7.88 -19.92 15.31
CA HIS A 204 -7.48 -19.28 16.55
C HIS A 204 -6.51 -18.14 16.22
N ILE A 205 -6.86 -16.91 16.61
CA ILE A 205 -6.06 -15.72 16.36
C ILE A 205 -5.27 -15.37 17.62
N VAL A 206 -3.96 -15.23 17.47
CA VAL A 206 -3.03 -14.81 18.52
C VAL A 206 -2.55 -13.40 18.21
N THR A 207 -3.00 -12.42 18.99
CA THR A 207 -2.49 -11.05 18.89
C THR A 207 -1.15 -10.93 19.60
N TYR A 208 -0.12 -10.51 18.87
CA TYR A 208 1.23 -10.31 19.34
C TYR A 208 1.61 -8.82 19.29
N GLN A 209 2.12 -8.28 20.40
CA GLN A 209 2.67 -6.94 20.43
C GLN A 209 4.12 -6.98 19.97
N GLY A 210 4.45 -6.35 18.82
CA GLY A 210 5.82 -6.19 18.37
C GLY A 210 6.68 -5.50 19.43
N GLN A 211 7.91 -5.99 19.63
CA GLN A 211 8.87 -5.40 20.56
C GLN A 211 9.97 -4.61 19.84
N CYS A 212 9.96 -4.65 18.51
CA CYS A 212 10.93 -3.99 17.65
C CYS A 212 10.29 -2.82 16.91
N GLN A 213 10.96 -1.68 16.93
CA GLN A 213 10.54 -0.50 16.19
C GLN A 213 10.60 -0.74 14.68
N SER A 214 9.51 -0.39 13.99
CA SER A 214 9.34 -0.60 12.55
C SER A 214 9.60 0.66 11.71
N VAL A 215 9.67 1.84 12.34
CA VAL A 215 10.01 3.10 11.64
C VAL A 215 11.03 3.92 12.45
N PRO A 216 12.27 4.08 11.98
CA PRO A 216 12.86 3.33 10.87
C PRO A 216 12.93 1.83 11.18
N PRO A 217 12.88 0.94 10.17
CA PRO A 217 12.92 -0.50 10.40
C PRO A 217 14.21 -0.93 11.12
N ALA A 218 14.08 -1.42 12.36
CA ALA A 218 15.20 -1.96 13.12
C ALA A 218 15.47 -3.42 12.72
N TYR A 219 16.00 -3.66 11.51
CA TYR A 219 16.18 -5.01 10.94
C TYR A 219 16.93 -5.99 11.86
N SER A 220 17.94 -5.52 12.60
CA SER A 220 18.69 -6.34 13.56
C SER A 220 17.85 -6.85 14.74
N CYS A 221 16.68 -6.25 14.98
CA CYS A 221 15.69 -6.66 15.96
C CYS A 221 14.54 -7.43 15.28
N LEU A 222 13.96 -6.85 14.22
CA LEU A 222 12.78 -7.38 13.54
C LEU A 222 13.00 -8.79 12.96
N ILE A 223 14.14 -9.03 12.28
CA ILE A 223 14.40 -10.33 11.66
C ILE A 223 14.49 -11.47 12.72
N PRO A 224 15.29 -11.35 13.80
CA PRO A 224 15.25 -12.31 14.91
C PRO A 224 13.88 -12.43 15.60
N GLU A 225 13.09 -11.36 15.64
CA GLU A 225 11.74 -11.42 16.22
C GLU A 225 10.79 -12.25 15.35
N MET A 226 10.86 -12.13 14.02
CA MET A 226 10.12 -12.99 13.08
C MET A 226 10.47 -14.47 13.28
N ASP A 227 11.75 -14.80 13.44
CA ASP A 227 12.20 -16.15 13.78
C ASP A 227 11.57 -16.62 15.11
N LYS A 228 11.63 -15.77 16.14
CA LYS A 228 11.13 -16.09 17.49
C LYS A 228 9.63 -16.34 17.50
N ILE A 229 8.82 -15.54 16.81
CA ILE A 229 7.36 -15.74 16.80
C ILE A 229 6.99 -17.02 16.04
N VAL A 230 7.70 -17.36 14.96
CA VAL A 230 7.49 -18.62 14.24
C VAL A 230 7.87 -19.81 15.13
N ASP A 231 8.99 -19.73 15.84
CA ASP A 231 9.46 -20.82 16.70
C ASP A 231 8.63 -20.99 17.98
N SER A 232 7.98 -19.91 18.45
CA SER A 232 7.19 -19.93 19.69
C SER A 232 5.72 -20.30 19.46
N TYR A 233 5.12 -19.80 18.38
CA TYR A 233 3.68 -19.93 18.13
C TYR A 233 3.37 -20.95 17.02
N HIS A 234 4.35 -21.31 16.20
CA HIS A 234 4.19 -22.18 15.03
C HIS A 234 2.95 -21.83 14.21
N PRO A 235 2.75 -20.56 13.80
CA PRO A 235 1.51 -20.16 13.14
C PRO A 235 1.41 -20.75 11.73
N TYR A 236 0.18 -20.92 11.25
CA TYR A 236 -0.08 -21.22 9.85
C TYR A 236 0.12 -19.97 8.98
N MET A 237 -0.37 -18.83 9.48
CA MET A 237 -0.20 -17.50 8.88
C MET A 237 0.27 -16.49 9.93
N VAL A 238 1.16 -15.59 9.53
CA VAL A 238 1.45 -14.34 10.25
C VAL A 238 0.83 -13.20 9.45
N PHE A 239 -0.18 -12.55 10.04
CA PHE A 239 -0.72 -11.30 9.55
C PHE A 239 0.08 -10.14 10.15
N TRP A 240 0.50 -9.22 9.30
CA TRP A 240 1.12 -7.97 9.73
C TRP A 240 0.62 -6.85 8.82
N ASN A 241 -0.18 -5.93 9.35
CA ASN A 241 -0.72 -4.81 8.58
C ASN A 241 0.33 -3.69 8.41
N THR A 242 1.31 -3.92 7.54
CA THR A 242 2.36 -2.96 7.25
C THR A 242 2.71 -2.98 5.78
N THR A 243 3.20 -1.86 5.26
CA THR A 243 3.80 -1.72 3.93
C THR A 243 5.33 -1.76 3.99
N LEU A 244 5.88 -2.06 5.18
CA LEU A 244 7.30 -1.96 5.51
C LEU A 244 7.97 -3.32 5.65
N CYS A 245 9.30 -3.32 5.60
CA CYS A 245 10.15 -4.47 5.87
C CYS A 245 9.91 -5.67 4.93
N SER A 246 10.10 -5.50 3.63
CA SER A 246 10.08 -6.61 2.65
C SER A 246 10.99 -7.79 3.08
N ALA A 247 12.14 -7.49 3.68
CA ALA A 247 13.05 -8.47 4.27
C ALA A 247 12.42 -9.32 5.40
N CYS A 248 11.50 -8.78 6.20
CA CYS A 248 10.81 -9.52 7.25
C CYS A 248 9.84 -10.56 6.68
N TYR A 249 9.12 -10.22 5.60
CA TYR A 249 8.25 -11.18 4.92
C TYR A 249 9.06 -12.26 4.19
N ALA A 250 10.20 -11.89 3.59
CA ALA A 250 11.14 -12.86 3.04
C ALA A 250 11.66 -13.83 4.11
N GLU A 251 11.86 -13.35 5.35
CA GLU A 251 12.25 -14.19 6.48
C GLU A 251 11.15 -15.16 6.90
N LEU A 252 9.89 -14.70 6.96
CA LEU A 252 8.73 -15.59 7.18
C LEU A 252 8.66 -16.68 6.09
N ALA A 253 8.87 -16.30 4.83
CA ALA A 253 8.91 -17.25 3.71
C ALA A 253 10.10 -18.23 3.82
N ARG A 254 11.29 -17.77 4.25
CA ARG A 254 12.46 -18.64 4.54
C ARG A 254 12.12 -19.67 5.62
N LYS A 255 11.35 -19.27 6.62
CA LYS A 255 10.83 -20.13 7.69
C LYS A 255 9.61 -20.97 7.28
N LYS A 256 9.17 -20.83 6.03
CA LYS A 256 8.02 -21.51 5.44
C LYS A 256 6.71 -21.20 6.16
N THR A 257 6.58 -19.98 6.65
CA THR A 257 5.37 -19.44 7.27
C THR A 257 4.71 -18.49 6.30
N ILE A 258 3.39 -18.59 6.12
CA ILE A 258 2.66 -17.70 5.21
C ILE A 258 2.60 -16.30 5.84
N GLY A 259 3.22 -15.30 5.21
CA GLY A 259 3.05 -13.90 5.55
C GLY A 259 1.85 -13.29 4.82
N VAL A 260 1.05 -12.50 5.54
CA VAL A 260 -0.09 -11.76 5.01
C VAL A 260 0.04 -10.28 5.35
N GLY A 261 -0.13 -9.40 4.37
CA GLY A 261 0.10 -7.95 4.48
C GLY A 261 1.09 -7.49 3.41
N GLY A 262 1.95 -6.52 3.71
CA GLY A 262 2.95 -6.04 2.73
C GLY A 262 2.28 -5.40 1.51
N ASP A 263 1.17 -4.68 1.74
CA ASP A 263 0.42 -4.04 0.66
C ASP A 263 1.34 -3.11 -0.14
N GLY A 264 1.33 -3.26 -1.46
CA GLY A 264 2.19 -2.55 -2.39
C GLY A 264 3.57 -3.16 -2.66
N PHE A 265 3.88 -4.35 -2.14
CA PHE A 265 5.05 -5.08 -2.66
C PHE A 265 4.84 -5.54 -4.10
N SER A 266 5.93 -5.86 -4.79
CA SER A 266 5.91 -6.19 -6.22
C SER A 266 5.40 -7.61 -6.50
N ASP A 267 5.01 -7.86 -7.75
CA ASP A 267 4.72 -9.21 -8.24
C ASP A 267 5.99 -10.07 -8.19
N GLU A 268 7.17 -9.48 -8.44
CA GLU A 268 8.46 -10.18 -8.38
C GLU A 268 8.74 -10.67 -6.96
N PHE A 269 8.59 -9.80 -5.96
CA PHE A 269 8.73 -10.15 -4.56
C PHE A 269 7.74 -11.26 -4.15
N SER A 270 6.46 -11.08 -4.52
CA SER A 270 5.41 -12.04 -4.19
C SER A 270 5.71 -13.42 -4.79
N ASN A 271 6.22 -13.47 -6.03
CA ASN A 271 6.59 -14.71 -6.71
C ASN A 271 7.89 -15.32 -6.17
N ALA A 272 8.87 -14.52 -5.76
CA ALA A 272 10.10 -15.01 -5.14
C ALA A 272 9.84 -15.68 -3.79
N ASN A 273 8.81 -15.22 -3.06
CA ASN A 273 8.42 -15.74 -1.75
C ASN A 273 7.26 -16.73 -1.80
N ALA A 274 6.76 -17.05 -3.01
CA ALA A 274 5.71 -18.04 -3.19
C ALA A 274 6.11 -19.44 -2.65
N PRO A 275 5.18 -20.21 -2.06
CA PRO A 275 3.75 -19.92 -1.82
C PRO A 275 3.45 -19.20 -0.48
N TYR A 276 4.41 -18.46 0.09
CA TYR A 276 4.36 -18.00 1.48
C TYR A 276 4.05 -16.50 1.64
N PHE A 277 3.53 -15.82 0.62
CA PHE A 277 3.18 -14.40 0.70
C PHE A 277 1.86 -14.12 -0.01
N TYR A 278 0.98 -13.35 0.64
CA TYR A 278 -0.28 -12.85 0.09
C TYR A 278 -0.60 -11.45 0.65
N SER A 279 -1.25 -10.61 -0.14
CA SER A 279 -1.63 -9.24 0.24
C SER A 279 -3.08 -8.96 -0.19
N THR A 280 -3.79 -8.08 0.54
CA THR A 280 -5.12 -7.63 0.07
C THR A 280 -5.06 -6.46 -0.91
N GLY A 281 -3.95 -5.72 -0.91
CA GLY A 281 -3.68 -4.60 -1.80
C GLY A 281 -3.57 -5.02 -3.27
N GLU A 282 -3.29 -4.02 -4.11
CA GLU A 282 -2.80 -4.23 -5.47
C GLU A 282 -1.27 -4.12 -5.45
N SER A 283 -0.57 -4.86 -6.31
CA SER A 283 0.90 -4.83 -6.29
C SER A 283 1.44 -3.55 -6.89
N SER A 284 2.60 -3.08 -6.40
CA SER A 284 3.30 -1.93 -7.01
C SER A 284 3.59 -2.16 -8.49
N THR A 285 3.88 -3.40 -8.89
CA THR A 285 4.06 -3.76 -10.31
C THR A 285 2.83 -3.39 -11.14
N ARG A 286 1.65 -3.71 -10.64
CA ARG A 286 0.39 -3.40 -11.31
C ARG A 286 0.03 -1.94 -11.21
N VAL A 287 0.12 -1.32 -10.02
CA VAL A 287 -0.17 0.10 -9.80
C VAL A 287 0.70 0.98 -10.71
N GLU A 288 2.00 0.70 -10.81
CA GLU A 288 2.92 1.46 -11.66
C GLU A 288 2.69 1.19 -13.16
N THR A 289 2.38 -0.05 -13.55
CA THR A 289 2.00 -0.35 -14.94
C THR A 289 0.69 0.36 -15.31
N ALA A 290 -0.28 0.37 -14.41
CA ALA A 290 -1.55 1.08 -14.53
C ALA A 290 -1.32 2.59 -14.66
N PHE A 291 -0.46 3.16 -13.80
CA PHE A 291 -0.08 4.56 -13.86
C PHE A 291 0.58 4.90 -15.19
N ALA A 292 1.53 4.09 -15.66
CA ALA A 292 2.18 4.32 -16.96
C ALA A 292 1.17 4.31 -18.12
N GLN A 293 0.22 3.37 -18.12
CA GLN A 293 -0.83 3.32 -19.13
C GLN A 293 -1.74 4.56 -19.07
N TRP A 294 -2.21 4.92 -17.87
CA TRP A 294 -3.01 6.13 -17.68
C TRP A 294 -2.25 7.39 -18.10
N TRP A 295 -1.00 7.52 -17.67
CA TRP A 295 -0.12 8.64 -18.00
C TRP A 295 0.06 8.78 -19.50
N CYS A 296 0.47 7.71 -20.18
CA CYS A 296 0.67 7.73 -21.63
C CYS A 296 -0.65 8.00 -22.39
N ASN A 297 -1.76 7.47 -21.90
CA ASN A 297 -3.05 7.61 -22.57
C ASN A 297 -3.70 8.98 -22.36
N GLN A 298 -3.34 9.73 -21.31
CA GLN A 298 -4.08 10.93 -20.92
C GLN A 298 -3.22 12.12 -20.48
N MET A 299 -1.98 11.91 -20.05
CA MET A 299 -1.18 12.95 -19.38
C MET A 299 0.05 13.39 -20.17
N SER A 300 0.82 12.44 -20.72
CA SER A 300 2.12 12.70 -21.33
C SER A 300 2.05 13.75 -22.45
N SER A 301 2.94 14.73 -22.38
CA SER A 301 3.12 15.74 -23.43
C SER A 301 4.00 15.26 -24.59
N VAL A 302 4.70 14.13 -24.45
CA VAL A 302 5.69 13.67 -25.45
C VAL A 302 5.00 13.34 -26.77
N ASN A 303 3.95 12.53 -26.73
CA ASN A 303 3.22 12.14 -27.94
C ASN A 303 2.06 13.07 -28.28
N VAL A 304 1.56 13.83 -27.30
CA VAL A 304 0.45 14.77 -27.50
C VAL A 304 0.83 16.11 -26.85
N PRO A 305 1.55 17.00 -27.57
CA PRO A 305 2.07 18.26 -27.01
C PRO A 305 1.02 19.23 -26.45
N ALA A 306 -0.25 19.04 -26.80
CA ALA A 306 -1.38 19.79 -26.26
C ALA A 306 -1.71 19.42 -24.80
N ARG A 307 -1.29 18.24 -24.31
CA ARG A 307 -1.49 17.79 -22.92
C ARG A 307 -0.48 18.46 -22.00
N LYS A 308 -0.74 19.71 -21.70
CA LYS A 308 0.06 20.54 -20.80
C LYS A 308 -0.45 20.43 -19.37
N VAL A 309 0.39 20.83 -18.42
CA VAL A 309 0.02 21.05 -17.02
C VAL A 309 -1.20 21.97 -16.95
N LYS A 310 -2.19 21.60 -16.13
CA LYS A 310 -3.47 22.32 -15.93
C LYS A 310 -3.82 22.51 -14.45
N TYR A 311 -3.27 21.70 -13.55
CA TYR A 311 -3.68 21.62 -12.15
C TYR A 311 -2.52 21.83 -11.18
N ALA A 312 -1.55 22.66 -11.59
CA ALA A 312 -0.49 23.12 -10.71
C ALA A 312 -0.97 24.35 -9.94
N GLU A 313 -0.61 24.44 -8.66
CA GLU A 313 -0.91 25.63 -7.86
C GLU A 313 -0.15 26.87 -8.39
N THR A 314 -0.65 28.06 -8.08
CA THR A 314 -0.10 29.33 -8.61
C THR A 314 0.59 30.20 -7.56
N GLY A 315 0.91 29.62 -6.40
CA GLY A 315 1.53 30.31 -5.27
C GLY A 315 2.88 30.96 -5.58
N ASN A 316 3.60 30.46 -6.60
CA ASN A 316 4.83 31.05 -7.11
C ASN A 316 4.63 31.71 -8.50
N PRO A 317 4.31 33.01 -8.60
CA PRO A 317 4.14 33.68 -9.88
C PRO A 317 5.43 33.77 -10.72
N ALA A 318 6.61 33.60 -10.11
CA ALA A 318 7.88 33.55 -10.85
C ALA A 318 8.11 32.18 -11.53
N GLN A 319 7.39 31.14 -11.11
CA GLN A 319 7.48 29.79 -11.64
C GLN A 319 6.06 29.21 -11.79
N ASN A 320 5.41 29.53 -12.89
CA ASN A 320 4.10 28.97 -13.22
C ASN A 320 4.24 27.77 -14.15
N PHE A 321 3.86 26.59 -13.67
CA PHE A 321 3.89 25.37 -14.48
C PHE A 321 2.69 25.22 -15.41
N ASN A 322 1.56 25.91 -15.14
CA ASN A 322 0.38 25.78 -15.99
C ASN A 322 0.68 26.17 -17.44
N GLY A 323 0.28 25.32 -18.38
CA GLY A 323 0.57 25.48 -19.81
C GLY A 323 1.96 25.00 -20.25
N GLN A 324 2.81 24.55 -19.33
CA GLN A 324 4.09 23.90 -19.64
C GLN A 324 3.89 22.43 -20.01
N ALA A 325 4.89 21.85 -20.66
CA ALA A 325 4.92 20.40 -20.89
C ALA A 325 5.07 19.66 -19.55
N ARG A 326 4.38 18.53 -19.41
CA ARG A 326 4.48 17.67 -18.24
C ARG A 326 5.84 16.98 -18.20
N ARG A 327 6.47 17.05 -17.03
CA ARG A 327 7.70 16.33 -16.68
C ARG A 327 7.47 15.61 -15.37
N LEU A 328 7.43 14.29 -15.43
CA LEU A 328 7.17 13.44 -14.29
C LEU A 328 8.40 13.38 -13.37
N GLY A 329 8.23 13.84 -12.15
CA GLY A 329 9.10 13.51 -11.02
C GLY A 329 8.47 12.40 -10.18
N VAL A 330 9.29 11.50 -9.63
CA VAL A 330 8.84 10.42 -8.76
C VAL A 330 9.58 10.46 -7.42
N ILE A 331 8.83 10.45 -6.32
CA ILE A 331 9.34 10.29 -4.97
C ILE A 331 8.85 8.94 -4.44
N SER A 332 9.77 8.13 -3.91
CA SER A 332 9.48 6.82 -3.34
C SER A 332 10.42 6.50 -2.17
N THR A 333 10.18 5.42 -1.44
CA THR A 333 11.08 4.95 -0.38
C THR A 333 12.34 4.32 -0.96
N ASN A 334 13.42 4.25 -0.19
CA ASN A 334 14.62 3.49 -0.51
C ASN A 334 14.53 1.98 -0.16
N ASP A 335 13.34 1.44 0.12
CA ASP A 335 13.17 -0.02 0.20
C ASP A 335 13.56 -0.62 -1.17
N PRO A 336 14.39 -1.68 -1.21
CA PRO A 336 14.84 -2.25 -2.47
C PRO A 336 13.73 -2.64 -3.44
N ASP A 337 12.58 -3.13 -2.94
CA ASP A 337 11.46 -3.51 -3.80
C ASP A 337 10.81 -2.28 -4.46
N ASN A 338 10.61 -1.21 -3.69
CA ASN A 338 10.03 0.05 -4.16
C ASN A 338 10.97 0.82 -5.12
N GLU A 339 12.28 0.77 -4.87
CA GLU A 339 13.26 1.35 -5.80
C GLU A 339 13.31 0.58 -7.12
N ASP A 340 13.22 -0.75 -7.03
CA ASP A 340 13.23 -1.64 -8.19
C ASP A 340 11.98 -1.49 -9.04
N THR A 341 10.78 -1.34 -8.46
CA THR A 341 9.56 -1.14 -9.24
C THR A 341 9.64 0.14 -10.06
N VAL A 342 10.03 1.26 -9.46
CA VAL A 342 10.21 2.54 -10.18
C VAL A 342 11.17 2.40 -11.36
N LYS A 343 12.31 1.73 -11.17
CA LYS A 343 13.37 1.60 -12.18
C LYS A 343 13.12 0.53 -13.23
N LYS A 344 12.48 -0.59 -12.86
CA LYS A 344 12.34 -1.78 -13.71
C LYS A 344 10.93 -1.94 -14.26
N ILE A 345 9.93 -1.28 -13.68
CA ILE A 345 8.53 -1.32 -14.08
C ILE A 345 8.07 0.04 -14.61
N LEU A 346 7.97 1.09 -13.78
CA LEU A 346 7.38 2.37 -14.20
C LEU A 346 8.12 3.01 -15.37
N ASP A 347 9.42 3.27 -15.24
CA ASP A 347 10.20 3.94 -16.30
C ASP A 347 10.21 3.16 -17.62
N PRO A 348 10.49 1.83 -17.64
CA PRO A 348 10.37 1.03 -18.85
C PRO A 348 8.96 0.99 -19.43
N ALA A 349 7.91 1.00 -18.60
CA ALA A 349 6.52 1.04 -19.06
C ALA A 349 6.18 2.37 -19.74
N LEU A 350 6.62 3.51 -19.18
CA LEU A 350 6.47 4.83 -19.81
C LEU A 350 7.15 4.87 -21.19
N GLN A 351 8.39 4.38 -21.26
CA GLN A 351 9.15 4.33 -22.50
C GLN A 351 8.47 3.42 -23.54
N LYS A 352 7.95 2.28 -23.11
CA LYS A 352 7.25 1.32 -23.97
C LYS A 352 5.91 1.86 -24.48
N TYR A 353 5.11 2.49 -23.63
CA TYR A 353 3.74 2.89 -23.97
C TYR A 353 3.67 4.22 -24.70
N CYS A 354 4.55 5.18 -24.39
CA CYS A 354 4.55 6.47 -25.06
C CYS A 354 5.92 7.08 -25.34
N GLY A 355 7.03 6.40 -25.05
CA GLY A 355 8.36 6.98 -25.24
C GLY A 355 8.67 8.14 -24.30
N ASP A 356 7.90 8.26 -23.21
CA ASP A 356 8.16 9.18 -22.10
C ASP A 356 9.03 8.47 -21.06
N HIS A 357 9.54 9.21 -20.08
CA HIS A 357 10.42 8.69 -19.04
C HIS A 357 10.25 9.49 -17.74
N ILE A 358 10.80 8.97 -16.66
CA ILE A 358 10.90 9.70 -15.39
C ILE A 358 12.04 10.73 -15.51
N TRP A 359 11.72 12.00 -15.31
CA TRP A 359 12.69 13.10 -15.44
C TRP A 359 13.54 13.27 -14.18
N HIS A 360 12.94 13.03 -13.02
CA HIS A 360 13.57 13.21 -11.70
C HIS A 360 13.11 12.11 -10.76
N THR A 361 14.03 11.62 -9.93
CA THR A 361 13.73 10.64 -8.88
C THR A 361 14.35 11.06 -7.55
N TYR A 362 13.67 10.73 -6.46
CA TYR A 362 14.25 10.79 -5.12
C TYR A 362 13.74 9.61 -4.28
N PHE A 363 14.67 8.89 -3.66
CA PHE A 363 14.38 7.76 -2.78
C PHE A 363 14.74 8.13 -1.33
N TYR A 364 13.73 8.21 -0.45
CA TYR A 364 13.91 8.60 0.94
C TYR A 364 14.04 7.37 1.87
N ASP A 365 14.83 7.51 2.92
CA ASP A 365 14.86 6.64 4.08
C ASP A 365 13.63 6.86 4.94
N GLN A 366 13.00 5.78 5.41
CA GLN A 366 11.80 5.81 6.26
C GLN A 366 12.15 6.17 7.71
N ASN A 367 12.79 7.33 7.89
CA ASN A 367 13.33 7.79 9.15
C ASN A 367 12.83 9.21 9.43
N ILE A 368 11.87 9.29 10.35
CA ILE A 368 11.25 10.56 10.74
C ILE A 368 12.25 11.57 11.31
N ASN A 369 13.35 11.09 11.92
CA ASN A 369 14.36 11.96 12.54
C ASN A 369 15.17 12.74 11.50
N THR A 370 15.21 12.26 10.25
CA THR A 370 15.90 12.93 9.14
C THR A 370 14.93 13.54 8.13
N ALA A 371 13.61 13.44 8.36
CA ALA A 371 12.57 13.85 7.42
C ALA A 371 12.79 15.27 6.86
N ALA A 372 13.09 16.26 7.70
CA ALA A 372 13.33 17.63 7.24
C ALA A 372 14.51 17.75 6.26
N GLN A 373 15.60 17.02 6.48
CA GLN A 373 16.75 16.99 5.56
C GLN A 373 16.37 16.30 4.25
N GLN A 374 15.60 15.21 4.34
CA GLN A 374 15.16 14.43 3.19
C GLN A 374 14.18 15.19 2.32
N VAL A 375 13.24 15.93 2.92
CA VAL A 375 12.33 16.84 2.22
C VAL A 375 13.13 17.85 1.40
N GLN A 376 14.12 18.52 2.01
CA GLN A 376 14.93 19.50 1.28
C GLN A 376 15.67 18.87 0.09
N ALA A 377 16.22 17.66 0.29
CA ALA A 377 16.92 16.93 -0.77
C ALA A 377 15.96 16.49 -1.89
N GLY A 378 14.78 15.97 -1.54
CA GLY A 378 13.74 15.57 -2.48
C GLY A 378 13.22 16.74 -3.31
N ILE A 379 12.89 17.86 -2.68
CA ILE A 379 12.50 19.08 -3.40
C ILE A 379 13.62 19.57 -4.32
N SER A 380 14.88 19.54 -3.87
CA SER A 380 16.02 19.94 -4.71
C SER A 380 16.22 19.00 -5.91
N ALA A 381 15.84 17.73 -5.80
CA ALA A 381 15.87 16.78 -6.90
C ALA A 381 14.72 17.02 -7.89
N MET A 382 13.55 17.51 -7.45
CA MET A 382 12.40 17.77 -8.30
C MET A 382 12.44 19.17 -8.95
N ASP A 383 12.70 20.21 -8.16
CA ASP A 383 12.71 21.61 -8.58
C ASP A 383 14.08 22.08 -9.08
N THR A 384 14.54 21.45 -10.17
CA THR A 384 15.82 21.80 -10.78
C THR A 384 15.74 23.11 -11.58
N PRO A 385 16.82 23.92 -11.65
CA PRO A 385 16.80 25.18 -12.41
C PRO A 385 16.58 25.01 -13.92
N GLN A 386 16.93 23.84 -14.46
CA GLN A 386 16.68 23.47 -15.84
C GLN A 386 15.86 22.19 -15.88
N ASN A 387 14.66 22.32 -16.44
CA ASN A 387 13.71 21.24 -16.57
C ASN A 387 13.19 20.65 -15.25
N PRO A 388 12.65 21.46 -14.34
CA PRO A 388 12.05 20.95 -13.11
C PRO A 388 10.93 19.95 -13.43
N ALA A 389 10.68 19.03 -12.51
CA ALA A 389 9.45 18.26 -12.50
C ALA A 389 8.27 19.24 -12.43
N THR A 390 7.30 19.06 -13.31
CA THR A 390 6.07 19.88 -13.30
C THR A 390 4.88 19.08 -12.78
N THR A 391 5.05 17.77 -12.65
CA THR A 391 4.07 16.84 -12.13
C THR A 391 4.83 15.86 -11.23
N VAL A 392 4.45 15.75 -9.97
CA VAL A 392 5.12 14.90 -8.97
C VAL A 392 4.20 13.76 -8.59
N LEU A 393 4.70 12.53 -8.71
CA LEU A 393 4.08 11.31 -8.22
C LEU A 393 4.76 10.90 -6.90
N CYS A 394 3.99 10.78 -5.83
CA CYS A 394 4.45 10.08 -4.62
C CYS A 394 3.99 8.62 -4.69
N LEU A 395 4.94 7.69 -4.78
CA LEU A 395 4.73 6.27 -4.53
C LEU A 395 5.20 6.01 -3.09
N CYS A 396 4.33 6.31 -2.15
CA CYS A 396 4.68 6.55 -0.75
C CYS A 396 3.63 5.96 0.20
N ASP A 397 4.01 5.84 1.48
CA ASP A 397 3.06 5.60 2.56
C ASP A 397 2.21 6.87 2.86
N ALA A 398 1.23 6.76 3.76
CA ALA A 398 0.38 7.89 4.15
C ALA A 398 1.12 9.00 4.94
N VAL A 399 2.31 8.75 5.46
CA VAL A 399 3.03 9.71 6.30
C VAL A 399 3.90 10.64 5.46
N ALA A 400 4.64 10.11 4.49
CA ALA A 400 5.58 10.89 3.69
C ALA A 400 4.97 12.07 2.89
N PRO A 401 3.76 11.96 2.29
CA PRO A 401 3.14 13.05 1.55
C PRO A 401 2.94 14.30 2.39
N ALA A 402 2.66 14.15 3.69
CA ALA A 402 2.50 15.26 4.59
C ALA A 402 3.76 16.14 4.67
N PHE A 403 4.94 15.51 4.73
CA PHE A 403 6.23 16.21 4.69
C PHE A 403 6.57 16.75 3.30
N LEU A 404 6.20 16.02 2.25
CA LEU A 404 6.42 16.44 0.87
C LEU A 404 5.69 17.76 0.56
N PHE A 405 4.38 17.82 0.81
CA PHE A 405 3.56 18.99 0.47
C PHE A 405 3.91 20.20 1.34
N GLU A 406 4.28 19.98 2.61
CA GLU A 406 4.90 21.03 3.42
C GLU A 406 6.20 21.54 2.77
N GLY A 407 7.06 20.63 2.32
CA GLY A 407 8.33 20.95 1.65
C GLY A 407 8.17 21.77 0.38
N GLU A 408 7.24 21.39 -0.48
CA GLU A 408 6.85 22.08 -1.71
C GLU A 408 6.44 23.54 -1.39
N GLN A 409 5.52 23.72 -0.44
CA GLN A 409 5.05 25.04 -0.01
C GLN A 409 6.17 25.89 0.64
N GLN A 410 7.06 25.28 1.43
CA GLN A 410 8.18 25.97 2.06
C GLN A 410 9.23 26.44 1.05
N ASN A 411 9.44 25.67 -0.02
CA ASN A 411 10.40 25.97 -1.09
C ASN A 411 9.80 26.76 -2.25
N ASN A 412 8.50 27.11 -2.17
CA ASN A 412 7.81 27.89 -3.20
C ASN A 412 7.75 27.15 -4.55
N TYR A 413 7.62 25.82 -4.51
CA TYR A 413 7.57 24.92 -5.65
C TYR A 413 6.20 24.27 -5.69
N TYR A 414 5.39 24.57 -6.73
CA TYR A 414 3.96 24.25 -6.78
C TYR A 414 3.57 23.38 -7.99
N PRO A 415 4.01 22.10 -8.09
CA PRO A 415 3.74 21.23 -9.25
C PRO A 415 2.28 20.72 -9.31
N GLU A 416 1.93 20.00 -10.37
CA GLU A 416 0.77 19.08 -10.33
C GLU A 416 1.11 17.88 -9.43
N ASN A 417 0.38 17.67 -8.34
CA ASN A 417 0.53 16.45 -7.54
C ASN A 417 -0.39 15.34 -8.05
N VAL A 418 0.19 14.18 -8.34
CA VAL A 418 -0.55 12.99 -8.75
C VAL A 418 -0.35 11.84 -7.76
N ILE A 419 -1.40 11.04 -7.58
CA ILE A 419 -1.39 9.88 -6.70
C ILE A 419 -1.52 8.58 -7.48
N ALA A 420 -0.88 7.54 -6.98
CA ALA A 420 -1.15 6.14 -7.31
C ALA A 420 -0.88 5.35 -6.04
N SER A 421 -1.93 4.88 -5.36
CA SER A 421 -1.77 4.36 -4.00
C SER A 421 -2.47 3.02 -3.81
N ASP A 422 -1.75 2.14 -3.12
CA ASP A 422 -2.16 0.92 -2.45
C ASP A 422 -1.85 1.00 -0.93
N GLN A 423 -1.46 2.18 -0.43
CA GLN A 423 -1.00 2.42 0.96
C GLN A 423 -1.86 3.46 1.68
N ASN A 424 -3.18 3.42 1.47
CA ASN A 424 -4.17 4.26 2.15
C ASN A 424 -4.09 5.78 1.88
N MET A 425 -3.24 6.25 0.96
CA MET A 425 -3.26 7.67 0.57
C MET A 425 -4.58 8.05 -0.10
N ASP A 426 -5.26 7.09 -0.72
CA ASP A 426 -6.55 7.25 -1.37
C ASP A 426 -7.77 7.09 -0.43
N TYR A 427 -7.53 7.19 0.89
CA TYR A 427 -8.57 7.34 1.90
C TYR A 427 -8.97 8.80 2.11
N ASP A 428 -10.28 9.06 2.25
CA ASP A 428 -10.79 10.40 2.55
C ASP A 428 -10.17 11.01 3.82
N THR A 429 -9.94 10.21 4.88
CA THR A 429 -9.34 10.74 6.12
C THR A 429 -7.88 11.11 5.96
N THR A 430 -7.14 10.36 5.14
CA THR A 430 -5.75 10.64 4.80
C THR A 430 -5.65 11.89 3.92
N GLY A 431 -6.48 12.00 2.86
CA GLY A 431 -6.52 13.23 2.04
C GLY A 431 -6.89 14.48 2.84
N GLN A 432 -7.84 14.35 3.78
CA GLN A 432 -8.23 15.42 4.72
C GLN A 432 -7.09 15.88 5.65
N SER A 433 -6.05 15.06 5.87
CA SER A 433 -4.89 15.44 6.70
C SER A 433 -3.88 16.30 5.93
N TYR A 434 -3.90 16.23 4.59
CA TYR A 434 -2.97 16.96 3.71
C TYR A 434 -3.49 18.33 3.28
N GLU A 435 -4.81 18.52 3.22
CA GLU A 435 -5.45 19.74 2.73
C GLU A 435 -5.59 20.84 3.79
N ASP A 436 -6.00 22.03 3.38
CA ASP A 436 -6.41 23.10 4.29
C ASP A 436 -7.59 22.70 5.19
N SER A 437 -7.46 22.90 6.51
CA SER A 437 -8.56 22.69 7.46
C SER A 437 -9.42 23.93 7.65
N GLY A 438 -10.01 24.45 6.56
CA GLY A 438 -10.89 25.62 6.59
C GLY A 438 -10.16 26.94 6.92
N GLY A 439 -9.01 27.15 6.29
CA GLY A 439 -8.07 28.24 6.49
C GLY A 439 -7.06 28.00 7.62
N GLN A 440 -7.03 26.81 8.22
CA GLN A 440 -6.16 26.47 9.35
C GLN A 440 -5.06 25.46 8.95
N PRO A 441 -3.86 25.58 9.54
CA PRO A 441 -2.76 24.65 9.27
C PRO A 441 -3.17 23.19 9.47
N SER A 442 -2.76 22.35 8.53
CA SER A 442 -2.82 20.88 8.60
C SER A 442 -1.41 20.29 8.43
N LEU A 443 -1.31 18.95 8.44
CA LEU A 443 -0.02 18.27 8.35
C LEU A 443 0.64 18.49 6.98
N GLY A 444 -0.12 18.35 5.89
CA GLY A 444 0.37 18.61 4.52
C GLY A 444 0.23 20.06 4.05
N CYS A 445 -0.50 20.90 4.80
CA CYS A 445 -0.65 22.31 4.48
C CYS A 445 -0.47 23.22 5.70
N PRO A 446 0.78 23.45 6.15
CA PRO A 446 1.05 24.25 7.34
C PRO A 446 0.79 25.76 7.14
N THR A 447 0.77 26.26 5.90
CA THR A 447 0.49 27.67 5.57
C THR A 447 -0.62 27.83 4.52
N PRO A 448 -1.90 27.53 4.83
CA PRO A 448 -2.99 27.54 3.84
C PRO A 448 -3.15 28.85 3.06
N ALA A 449 -2.76 29.98 3.65
CA ALA A 449 -2.76 31.28 2.98
C ALA A 449 -1.85 31.36 1.72
N LYS A 450 -0.97 30.38 1.50
CA LYS A 450 -0.11 30.26 0.32
C LYS A 450 -0.69 29.32 -0.75
N GLY A 451 -1.81 28.65 -0.49
CA GLY A 451 -2.29 27.52 -1.26
C GLY A 451 -1.72 26.20 -0.74
N CYS A 452 -2.47 25.10 -0.91
CA CYS A 452 -2.06 23.77 -0.49
C CYS A 452 -1.89 22.89 -1.72
N GLU A 453 -0.73 22.26 -1.86
CA GLU A 453 -0.36 21.48 -3.04
C GLU A 453 -1.31 20.31 -3.32
N TYR A 454 -1.90 19.77 -2.24
CA TYR A 454 -2.80 18.63 -2.33
C TYR A 454 -4.22 18.99 -2.81
N ASP A 455 -4.60 20.26 -2.75
CA ASP A 455 -5.98 20.70 -3.06
C ASP A 455 -6.41 20.34 -4.49
N LEU A 456 -5.44 20.20 -5.40
CA LEU A 456 -5.66 19.87 -6.80
C LEU A 456 -5.28 18.44 -7.18
N ALA A 457 -4.92 17.60 -6.20
CA ALA A 457 -4.41 16.25 -6.42
C ALA A 457 -5.38 15.36 -7.20
N PHE A 458 -4.84 14.47 -8.02
CA PHE A 458 -5.61 13.52 -8.83
C PHE A 458 -4.75 12.34 -9.27
N GLY A 459 -5.37 11.25 -9.70
CA GLY A 459 -4.61 10.09 -10.16
C GLY A 459 -5.39 8.79 -10.01
N LEU A 460 -4.69 7.75 -9.57
CA LEU A 460 -5.23 6.40 -9.42
C LEU A 460 -5.50 6.07 -7.95
N SER A 461 -6.64 5.43 -7.69
CA SER A 461 -7.04 4.91 -6.39
C SER A 461 -7.40 3.43 -6.53
N THR A 462 -6.80 2.59 -5.70
CA THR A 462 -7.11 1.16 -5.59
C THR A 462 -8.38 0.93 -4.77
N GLU A 463 -8.79 1.92 -3.99
CA GLU A 463 -9.96 1.84 -3.12
C GLU A 463 -11.26 2.29 -3.79
N GLY A 464 -12.38 1.86 -3.21
CA GLY A 464 -13.71 2.36 -3.58
C GLY A 464 -14.07 3.65 -2.83
N PRO A 465 -15.14 4.37 -3.22
CA PRO A 465 -15.71 5.42 -2.37
C PRO A 465 -16.09 4.84 -1.00
N HIS A 466 -15.70 5.52 0.07
CA HIS A 466 -15.96 5.04 1.43
C HIS A 466 -17.44 5.13 1.80
N GLU A 467 -17.95 4.03 2.38
CA GLU A 467 -19.28 4.01 3.00
C GLU A 467 -19.33 4.87 4.28
N PRO A 468 -20.51 5.40 4.68
CA PRO A 468 -20.66 6.14 5.93
C PRO A 468 -20.18 5.37 7.16
N GLN A 469 -19.50 6.06 8.09
CA GLN A 469 -18.93 5.47 9.31
C GLN A 469 -19.90 4.54 10.07
N ALA A 470 -21.17 4.94 10.18
CA ALA A 470 -22.17 4.18 10.93
C ALA A 470 -22.59 2.86 10.27
N ASN A 471 -22.27 2.66 8.99
CA ASN A 471 -22.67 1.50 8.20
C ASN A 471 -21.51 0.83 7.45
N ASN A 472 -20.28 1.30 7.60
CA ASN A 472 -19.12 0.82 6.85
C ASN A 472 -18.89 -0.71 6.99
N GLU A 473 -18.36 -1.36 5.95
CA GLU A 473 -18.25 -2.81 5.83
C GLU A 473 -17.55 -3.47 7.02
N GLY A 474 -16.41 -2.93 7.45
CA GLY A 474 -15.62 -3.43 8.57
C GLY A 474 -16.39 -3.41 9.88
N LEU A 475 -17.20 -2.37 10.11
CA LEU A 475 -18.10 -2.31 11.26
C LEU A 475 -19.19 -3.38 11.20
N ARG A 476 -19.73 -3.67 10.00
CA ARG A 476 -20.72 -4.75 9.81
C ARG A 476 -20.09 -6.12 10.05
N VAL A 477 -18.89 -6.39 9.54
CA VAL A 477 -18.15 -7.64 9.78
C VAL A 477 -17.82 -7.80 11.26
N PHE A 478 -17.30 -6.75 11.91
CA PHE A 478 -17.01 -6.73 13.34
C PHE A 478 -18.25 -7.07 14.19
N LYS A 479 -19.40 -6.43 13.90
CA LYS A 479 -20.68 -6.73 14.58
C LYS A 479 -21.18 -8.14 14.27
N ALA A 480 -21.00 -8.65 13.05
CA ALA A 480 -21.40 -10.00 12.68
C ALA A 480 -20.60 -11.07 13.44
N GLY A 481 -19.36 -10.76 13.82
CA GLY A 481 -18.50 -11.50 14.75
C GLY A 481 -18.82 -11.31 16.23
N GLY A 482 -19.82 -10.48 16.58
CA GLY A 482 -20.21 -10.21 17.97
C GLY A 482 -19.48 -9.04 18.64
N GLY A 483 -18.68 -8.30 17.88
CA GLY A 483 -18.10 -7.04 18.33
C GLY A 483 -19.17 -5.98 18.62
N THR A 484 -18.93 -5.13 19.62
CA THR A 484 -19.88 -4.09 20.06
C THR A 484 -19.30 -2.68 20.02
N ASP A 485 -18.01 -2.54 20.30
CA ASP A 485 -17.26 -1.29 20.29
C ASP A 485 -15.91 -1.49 19.61
N LEU A 486 -15.58 -0.65 18.64
CA LEU A 486 -14.29 -0.67 17.91
C LEU A 486 -13.13 -0.09 18.73
N GLN A 487 -13.39 0.46 19.93
CA GLN A 487 -12.38 0.98 20.86
C GLN A 487 -11.46 2.03 20.23
N GLY A 488 -11.97 2.82 19.28
CA GLY A 488 -11.22 3.87 18.60
C GLY A 488 -10.60 3.46 17.26
N ILE A 489 -10.64 2.16 16.86
CA ILE A 489 -10.39 1.80 15.45
C ILE A 489 -11.45 2.51 14.60
N THR A 490 -11.03 3.23 13.57
CA THR A 490 -11.96 3.91 12.68
C THR A 490 -12.71 2.89 11.82
N ALA A 491 -13.90 3.25 11.32
CA ALA A 491 -14.70 2.30 10.55
C ALA A 491 -14.02 1.90 9.22
N VAL A 492 -13.28 2.82 8.59
CA VAL A 492 -12.48 2.53 7.38
C VAL A 492 -11.30 1.61 7.69
N GLU A 493 -10.56 1.83 8.78
CA GLU A 493 -9.46 0.95 9.18
C GLU A 493 -9.98 -0.45 9.55
N ALA A 494 -11.15 -0.52 10.21
CA ALA A 494 -11.84 -1.78 10.44
C ALA A 494 -12.20 -2.51 9.13
N THR A 495 -12.46 -1.78 8.02
CA THR A 495 -12.65 -2.39 6.70
C THR A 495 -11.37 -2.97 6.15
N ALA A 496 -10.25 -2.24 6.22
CA ALA A 496 -8.95 -2.72 5.79
C ALA A 496 -8.56 -4.02 6.52
N LEU A 497 -8.68 -4.04 7.85
CA LEU A 497 -8.41 -5.22 8.66
C LEU A 497 -9.40 -6.37 8.37
N ALA A 498 -10.71 -6.09 8.28
CA ALA A 498 -11.71 -7.10 7.97
C ALA A 498 -11.51 -7.72 6.57
N ARG A 499 -10.99 -6.95 5.61
CA ARG A 499 -10.64 -7.43 4.28
C ARG A 499 -9.50 -8.44 4.35
N HIS A 500 -8.45 -8.18 5.13
CA HIS A 500 -7.36 -9.13 5.38
C HIS A 500 -7.86 -10.43 6.02
N TYR A 501 -8.64 -10.34 7.09
CA TYR A 501 -9.21 -11.52 7.73
C TYR A 501 -10.14 -12.32 6.83
N SER A 502 -10.96 -11.63 6.02
CA SER A 502 -11.82 -12.28 5.02
C SER A 502 -11.01 -12.96 3.93
N MET A 503 -9.93 -12.33 3.43
CA MET A 503 -9.04 -12.93 2.44
C MET A 503 -8.37 -14.20 3.00
N MET A 504 -7.81 -14.14 4.21
CA MET A 504 -7.21 -15.30 4.87
C MET A 504 -8.22 -16.45 5.03
N ALA A 505 -9.44 -16.14 5.47
CA ALA A 505 -10.50 -17.13 5.62
C ALA A 505 -10.94 -17.72 4.26
N ASN A 506 -11.04 -16.89 3.22
CA ASN A 506 -11.33 -17.33 1.86
C ASN A 506 -10.24 -18.28 1.34
N LEU A 507 -8.96 -17.95 1.56
CA LEU A 507 -7.82 -18.78 1.16
C LEU A 507 -7.85 -20.13 1.89
N ILE A 508 -8.09 -20.13 3.20
CA ILE A 508 -8.20 -21.35 4.02
C ILE A 508 -9.37 -22.24 3.53
N GLU A 509 -10.56 -21.67 3.41
CA GLU A 509 -11.76 -22.39 2.94
C GLU A 509 -11.55 -22.94 1.53
N ASN A 510 -11.01 -22.13 0.62
CA ASN A 510 -10.79 -22.54 -0.75
C ASN A 510 -9.62 -23.53 -0.91
N THR A 511 -8.72 -23.63 0.07
CA THR A 511 -7.65 -24.65 0.05
C THR A 511 -8.20 -26.05 0.30
N GLY A 512 -9.27 -26.19 1.08
CA GLY A 512 -9.84 -27.49 1.42
C GLY A 512 -9.26 -28.11 2.70
N PRO A 513 -9.56 -29.39 2.99
CA PRO A 513 -9.12 -30.05 4.21
C PRO A 513 -7.60 -30.20 4.33
N ASN A 514 -6.88 -30.33 3.20
CA ASN A 514 -5.42 -30.42 3.16
C ASN A 514 -4.76 -29.03 3.12
N LEU A 515 -4.66 -28.38 4.28
CA LEU A 515 -4.13 -27.02 4.41
C LEU A 515 -2.60 -27.01 4.36
N THR A 516 -2.04 -26.99 3.15
CA THR A 516 -0.62 -26.72 2.90
C THR A 516 -0.45 -25.45 2.05
N PRO A 517 0.65 -24.71 2.18
CA PRO A 517 0.90 -23.52 1.35
C PRO A 517 0.85 -23.81 -0.16
N GLN A 518 1.40 -24.95 -0.60
CA GLN A 518 1.37 -25.34 -2.03
C GLN A 518 -0.05 -25.59 -2.52
N ASN A 519 -0.90 -26.22 -1.70
CA ASN A 519 -2.29 -26.42 -2.07
C ASN A 519 -3.03 -25.08 -2.09
N MET A 520 -2.81 -24.21 -1.11
CA MET A 520 -3.39 -22.87 -1.09
C MET A 520 -3.07 -22.08 -2.34
N GLN A 521 -1.79 -22.00 -2.73
CA GLN A 521 -1.37 -21.32 -3.95
C GLN A 521 -2.05 -21.91 -5.20
N ALA A 522 -2.16 -23.23 -5.29
CA ALA A 522 -2.80 -23.90 -6.41
C ALA A 522 -4.33 -23.68 -6.46
N GLN A 523 -4.96 -23.38 -5.32
CA GLN A 523 -6.39 -23.10 -5.25
C GLN A 523 -6.73 -21.62 -5.35
N ALA A 524 -5.87 -20.70 -4.90
CA ALA A 524 -6.17 -19.28 -4.79
C ALA A 524 -6.77 -18.67 -6.09
N PRO A 525 -6.22 -18.92 -7.31
CA PRO A 525 -6.84 -18.41 -8.53
C PRO A 525 -8.21 -19.02 -8.87
N LYS A 526 -8.57 -20.17 -8.29
CA LYS A 526 -9.85 -20.85 -8.52
C LYS A 526 -11.01 -20.25 -7.73
N MET A 527 -10.72 -19.37 -6.77
CA MET A 527 -11.74 -18.58 -6.06
C MET A 527 -12.56 -17.71 -7.02
N GLY A 528 -12.01 -17.42 -8.20
CA GLY A 528 -12.60 -16.48 -9.15
C GLY A 528 -12.44 -15.05 -8.69
N THR A 529 -13.18 -14.14 -9.34
CA THR A 529 -13.14 -12.72 -9.05
C THR A 529 -14.51 -12.18 -8.62
N VAL A 530 -14.51 -11.05 -7.92
CA VAL A 530 -15.71 -10.29 -7.56
C VAL A 530 -15.46 -8.80 -7.70
N GLY A 531 -16.49 -8.02 -8.03
CA GLY A 531 -16.38 -6.59 -8.26
C GLY A 531 -15.82 -6.24 -9.65
N GLY A 532 -15.13 -5.11 -9.72
CA GLY A 532 -14.51 -4.56 -10.90
C GLY A 532 -15.47 -3.94 -11.92
N GLY A 533 -14.88 -3.24 -12.90
CA GLY A 533 -15.58 -2.71 -14.06
C GLY A 533 -16.85 -1.97 -13.69
N ALA A 534 -18.00 -2.36 -14.27
CA ALA A 534 -19.27 -1.65 -14.10
C ALA A 534 -19.89 -1.68 -12.70
N THR A 535 -19.36 -2.50 -11.78
CA THR A 535 -19.87 -2.57 -10.40
C THR A 535 -19.48 -1.35 -9.57
N GLY A 536 -18.40 -0.65 -9.95
CA GLY A 536 -17.81 0.46 -9.16
C GLY A 536 -17.04 0.01 -7.92
N LEU A 537 -17.06 -1.28 -7.59
CA LEU A 537 -16.34 -1.89 -6.46
C LEU A 537 -14.99 -2.43 -6.94
N PRO A 538 -13.92 -2.44 -6.11
CA PRO A 538 -12.63 -3.04 -6.46
C PRO A 538 -12.77 -4.44 -7.09
N LEU A 539 -11.96 -4.74 -8.10
CA LEU A 539 -11.84 -6.10 -8.61
C LEU A 539 -10.98 -6.89 -7.63
N LEU A 540 -11.59 -7.86 -6.94
CA LEU A 540 -10.89 -8.73 -6.01
C LEU A 540 -10.77 -10.15 -6.60
N GLY A 541 -9.57 -10.70 -6.59
CA GLY A 541 -9.28 -12.09 -6.93
C GLY A 541 -7.80 -12.31 -7.22
N PHE A 542 -7.32 -13.54 -7.04
CA PHE A 542 -5.93 -13.90 -7.37
C PHE A 542 -5.82 -14.30 -8.83
N LEU A 543 -4.81 -13.78 -9.53
CA LEU A 543 -4.49 -14.22 -10.88
C LEU A 543 -3.29 -15.18 -10.85
N PRO A 544 -3.05 -15.99 -11.89
CA PRO A 544 -1.85 -16.82 -11.95
C PRO A 544 -0.57 -15.97 -11.81
N ASN A 545 0.26 -16.30 -10.81
CA ASN A 545 1.49 -15.56 -10.45
C ASN A 545 1.26 -14.14 -9.94
N ASP A 546 0.06 -13.86 -9.44
CA ASP A 546 -0.32 -12.62 -8.78
C ASP A 546 -1.01 -12.98 -7.45
N TRP A 547 -0.28 -12.77 -6.36
CA TRP A 547 -0.68 -13.19 -5.02
C TRP A 547 -1.26 -12.01 -4.21
N GLN A 548 -1.66 -10.96 -4.92
CA GLN A 548 -2.30 -9.78 -4.35
C GLN A 548 -3.76 -9.72 -4.76
N TRP A 549 -4.63 -9.34 -3.84
CA TRP A 549 -6.05 -9.58 -4.03
C TRP A 549 -6.73 -8.52 -4.87
N THR A 550 -6.30 -7.27 -4.81
CA THR A 550 -6.88 -6.16 -5.58
C THR A 550 -6.23 -6.05 -6.96
N GLN A 551 -7.05 -5.85 -7.99
CA GLN A 551 -6.66 -6.05 -9.39
C GLN A 551 -7.01 -4.87 -10.31
N ASP A 552 -7.62 -3.81 -9.79
CA ASP A 552 -8.00 -2.65 -10.60
C ASP A 552 -8.02 -1.34 -9.82
N THR A 553 -7.90 -0.25 -10.57
CA THR A 553 -7.96 1.11 -10.02
C THR A 553 -9.15 1.89 -10.57
N ARG A 554 -9.51 2.98 -9.91
CA ARG A 554 -10.34 4.05 -10.45
C ARG A 554 -9.49 5.31 -10.63
N ILE A 555 -9.94 6.18 -11.53
CA ILE A 555 -9.29 7.47 -11.78
C ILE A 555 -10.05 8.54 -11.00
N VAL A 556 -9.37 9.23 -10.09
CA VAL A 556 -9.96 10.12 -9.09
C VAL A 556 -9.33 11.50 -9.08
N TYR A 557 -10.03 12.47 -8.53
CA TYR A 557 -9.48 13.74 -8.05
C TYR A 557 -9.91 14.00 -6.62
N TRP A 558 -9.11 14.78 -5.91
CA TRP A 558 -9.45 15.30 -4.60
C TRP A 558 -10.37 16.52 -4.71
N ASP A 559 -11.51 16.49 -4.01
CA ASP A 559 -12.43 17.62 -3.89
C ASP A 559 -12.52 18.06 -2.42
N LYS A 560 -11.73 19.09 -2.08
CA LYS A 560 -11.68 19.67 -0.73
C LYS A 560 -12.97 20.30 -0.23
N HIS A 561 -13.92 20.60 -1.13
CA HIS A 561 -15.16 21.28 -0.77
C HIS A 561 -16.35 20.34 -0.64
N ARG A 562 -16.30 19.20 -1.34
CA ARG A 562 -17.36 18.21 -1.27
C ARG A 562 -17.29 17.46 0.06
N ALA A 563 -18.45 17.32 0.70
CA ALA A 563 -18.57 16.50 1.90
C ALA A 563 -18.31 15.02 1.60
N SER A 564 -17.40 14.41 2.35
CA SER A 564 -17.15 12.97 2.34
C SER A 564 -18.38 12.19 2.76
N SER A 565 -18.71 11.13 2.02
CA SER A 565 -19.74 10.17 2.43
C SER A 565 -19.38 9.43 3.71
N TYR A 566 -18.10 9.33 4.05
CA TYR A 566 -17.61 8.64 5.24
C TYR A 566 -17.95 9.38 6.52
N ASN A 567 -17.54 10.65 6.63
CA ASN A 567 -17.59 11.43 7.88
C ASN A 567 -18.34 12.76 7.77
N GLY A 568 -18.86 13.12 6.59
CA GLY A 568 -19.59 14.37 6.35
C GLY A 568 -18.73 15.64 6.39
N LYS A 569 -17.41 15.54 6.62
CA LYS A 569 -16.49 16.68 6.56
C LYS A 569 -16.14 16.99 5.09
N PRO A 570 -15.77 18.25 4.76
CA PRO A 570 -15.19 18.57 3.45
C PRO A 570 -13.95 17.70 3.15
N GLY A 571 -13.67 17.47 1.87
CA GLY A 571 -12.57 16.64 1.40
C GLY A 571 -13.00 15.21 1.08
N THR A 572 -13.01 14.83 -0.19
CA THR A 572 -13.28 13.45 -0.64
C THR A 572 -12.72 13.14 -2.02
N TYR A 573 -12.39 11.87 -2.27
CA TYR A 573 -12.01 11.41 -3.61
C TYR A 573 -13.20 11.19 -4.53
N VAL A 574 -13.28 12.02 -5.57
CA VAL A 574 -14.31 11.95 -6.59
C VAL A 574 -13.79 11.24 -7.83
N GLN A 575 -14.54 10.24 -8.29
CA GLN A 575 -14.22 9.51 -9.52
C GLN A 575 -14.44 10.40 -10.75
N ILE A 576 -13.45 10.45 -11.64
CA ILE A 576 -13.45 11.29 -12.85
C ILE A 576 -14.24 10.62 -13.97
N GLN A 577 -13.97 9.34 -14.23
CA GLN A 577 -14.39 8.68 -15.45
C GLN A 577 -14.45 7.16 -15.34
N GLY A 578 -15.30 6.57 -16.18
CA GLY A 578 -15.56 5.13 -16.14
C GLY A 578 -16.04 4.68 -14.76
N ASN A 579 -15.92 3.39 -14.50
CA ASN A 579 -16.11 2.85 -13.16
C ASN A 579 -14.75 2.48 -12.56
N ARG A 580 -14.16 1.38 -13.04
CA ARG A 580 -12.81 0.94 -12.68
C ARG A 580 -12.11 0.34 -13.89
N PHE A 581 -10.77 0.36 -13.88
CA PHE A 581 -9.91 -0.04 -14.99
C PHE A 581 -8.85 -1.03 -14.52
N ASN A 582 -8.85 -2.20 -15.12
CA ASN A 582 -7.74 -3.14 -15.05
C ASN A 582 -6.67 -2.74 -16.11
N LEU A 583 -5.50 -3.37 -16.05
CA LEU A 583 -4.45 -3.22 -17.05
C LEU A 583 -4.99 -3.43 -18.47
N GLY A 584 -4.62 -2.52 -19.36
CA GLY A 584 -5.05 -2.47 -20.75
C GLY A 584 -6.38 -1.76 -21.00
N GLN A 585 -7.08 -1.30 -19.95
CA GLN A 585 -8.42 -0.72 -20.06
C GLN A 585 -8.46 0.82 -19.98
N TYR A 586 -7.34 1.49 -19.71
CA TYR A 586 -7.29 2.94 -19.58
C TYR A 586 -7.59 3.64 -20.92
N PRO A 587 -8.59 4.53 -20.98
CA PRO A 587 -8.98 5.17 -22.24
C PRO A 587 -7.93 6.21 -22.68
N VAL A 588 -7.75 6.33 -24.00
CA VAL A 588 -6.97 7.41 -24.61
C VAL A 588 -7.83 8.66 -24.69
N LEU A 589 -7.39 9.74 -24.03
CA LEU A 589 -8.09 11.02 -24.02
C LEU A 589 -7.18 12.11 -24.61
N PRO A 590 -7.49 12.65 -25.80
CA PRO A 590 -6.65 13.66 -26.45
C PRO A 590 -6.34 14.87 -25.55
N ASP A 591 -7.35 15.36 -24.82
CA ASP A 591 -7.25 16.55 -23.97
C ASP A 591 -6.88 16.27 -22.50
N GLY A 592 -6.63 15.00 -22.19
CA GLY A 592 -6.39 14.48 -20.85
C GLY A 592 -7.66 14.24 -20.03
N PRO A 593 -7.52 13.91 -18.72
CA PRO A 593 -8.67 13.62 -17.87
C PRO A 593 -9.54 14.87 -17.70
N VAL A 594 -10.86 14.69 -17.80
CA VAL A 594 -11.85 15.76 -17.64
C VAL A 594 -12.08 16.02 -16.15
N ILE A 595 -11.18 16.77 -15.55
CA ILE A 595 -11.30 17.11 -14.13
C ILE A 595 -11.99 18.48 -14.01
N PRO A 596 -13.05 18.64 -13.18
CA PRO A 596 -13.79 19.89 -13.08
C PRO A 596 -12.86 21.09 -12.77
N GLY A 597 -13.05 22.18 -13.51
CA GLY A 597 -12.22 23.39 -13.36
C GLY A 597 -12.55 24.26 -12.14
N GLY A 598 -13.69 24.06 -11.49
CA GLY A 598 -14.13 24.81 -10.30
C GLY A 598 -13.58 24.29 -8.97
N ARG A 599 -12.41 23.65 -9.00
CA ARG A 599 -11.69 23.15 -7.81
C ARG A 599 -10.76 24.19 -7.20
N THR A 600 -10.51 25.28 -7.92
CA THR A 600 -9.79 26.45 -7.43
C THR A 600 -10.67 27.30 -6.51
N PRO A 601 -10.07 28.01 -5.53
CA PRO A 601 -10.75 28.71 -4.44
C PRO A 601 -11.80 29.74 -4.87
#